data_AF-A0ABD0P6W7-F1
#
_entry.id   AF-A0ABD0P6W7-F1
#
_cell.length_a   1.000
_cell.length_b   1.000
_cell.length_c   1.000
_cell.angle_alpha   90.00
_cell.angle_beta   90.00
_cell.angle_gamma   90.00
#
_symmetry.space_group_name_H-M   'P 1'
#
loop_
_entity.id
_entity.type
_entity.pdbx_description
1 polymer ?
#
loop_
_entity_poly.entity_id
_entity_poly.type
_entity_poly.pdbx_seq_one_letter_code
_entity_poly.pdbx_strand_id
1 'polypeptide(L)' 'DEVIKVFNDMKVKKRKKAVLFCLSDDKKKIVVEEGNQILVGDIGDTVDDPYACFVKLLPLNDCRYGLYDATYETK' A
#
# COMPACT_ATOMS: atom_id res chain seq x y z
N ASP A 1 8.11 -12.64 7.70
CA ASP A 1 9.16 -11.59 7.71
C ASP A 1 8.93 -10.45 6.74
N GLU A 2 8.67 -10.73 5.46
CA GLU A 2 8.59 -9.68 4.43
C GLU A 2 7.53 -8.60 4.71
N VAL A 3 6.31 -8.98 5.11
CA VAL A 3 5.26 -8.03 5.51
C VAL A 3 5.71 -7.13 6.66
N ILE A 4 6.42 -7.68 7.65
CA ILE A 4 6.94 -6.92 8.80
C ILE A 4 8.05 -5.97 8.33
N LYS A 5 8.92 -6.42 7.42
CA LYS A 5 9.96 -5.58 6.82
C LYS A 5 9.35 -4.41 6.05
N VAL A 6 8.34 -4.66 5.21
CA VAL A 6 7.62 -3.61 4.46
C VAL A 6 6.95 -2.62 5.42
N PHE A 7 6.27 -3.12 6.46
CA PHE A 7 5.66 -2.28 7.47
C PHE A 7 6.69 -1.38 8.18
N ASN A 8 7.82 -1.95 8.59
CA ASN A 8 8.90 -1.19 9.21
C ASN A 8 9.51 -0.16 8.26
N ASP A 9 9.69 -0.51 6.98
CA ASP A 9 10.23 0.37 5.94
C ASP A 9 9.30 1.59 5.72
N MET A 10 7.98 1.38 5.68
CA MET A 10 7.00 2.46 5.62
C MET A 10 7.00 3.32 6.89
N LYS A 11 7.11 2.70 8.07
CA LYS A 11 7.16 3.43 9.35
C LYS A 11 8.38 4.35 9.46
N VAL A 12 9.53 3.98 8.88
CA VAL A 12 10.72 4.84 8.81
C VAL A 12 10.72 5.81 7.60
N LYS A 13 9.54 6.06 7.01
CA LYS A 13 9.29 6.98 5.89
C LYS A 13 10.12 6.67 4.64
N LYS A 14 10.44 5.40 4.38
CA LYS A 14 11.07 5.05 3.11
C LYS A 14 10.01 4.91 2.02
N ARG A 15 10.02 5.87 1.09
CA ARG A 15 9.62 5.86 -0.33
C ARG A 15 8.30 5.19 -0.77
N LYS A 16 7.56 4.46 0.06
CA LYS A 16 6.28 3.80 -0.25
C LYS A 16 5.14 4.59 0.39
N LYS A 17 4.18 5.04 -0.43
CA LYS A 17 2.98 5.76 0.00
C LYS A 17 1.87 4.79 0.39
N ALA A 18 1.71 3.73 -0.38
CA ALA A 18 0.67 2.74 -0.17
C ALA A 18 1.15 1.34 -0.55
N VAL A 19 0.62 0.33 0.13
CA VAL A 19 0.87 -1.08 -0.19
C VAL A 19 -0.37 -1.91 0.14
N LEU A 20 -0.68 -2.87 -0.72
CA LEU A 20 -1.68 -3.89 -0.48
C LEU A 20 -1.04 -5.22 -0.08
N PHE A 21 -1.73 -5.93 0.79
CA PHE A 21 -1.41 -7.26 1.24
C PHE A 21 -2.60 -8.17 1.01
N CYS A 22 -2.31 -9.45 0.86
CA CYS A 22 -3.29 -10.48 0.62
C CYS A 22 -3.06 -11.70 1.49
N LEU A 23 -4.09 -12.52 1.61
CA LEU A 23 -3.94 -13.84 2.20
C LEU A 23 -3.26 -14.75 1.17
N SER A 24 -2.29 -15.54 1.62
CA SER A 24 -1.77 -16.69 0.87
C SER A 24 -2.92 -17.62 0.46
N ASP A 25 -2.77 -18.43 -0.59
CA ASP A 25 -3.77 -19.42 -1.01
C ASP A 25 -4.26 -20.33 0.14
N ASP A 26 -3.34 -20.73 1.03
CA ASP A 26 -3.65 -21.54 2.22
C ASP A 26 -4.37 -20.77 3.34
N LYS A 27 -4.57 -19.46 3.19
CA LYS A 27 -5.13 -18.51 4.18
C LYS A 27 -4.43 -18.49 5.54
N LYS A 28 -3.22 -19.04 5.63
CA LYS A 28 -2.43 -19.15 6.88
C LYS A 28 -1.48 -17.98 7.08
N LYS A 29 -1.17 -17.23 6.03
CA LYS A 29 -0.18 -16.15 6.06
C LYS A 29 -0.70 -14.95 5.30
N ILE A 30 -0.32 -13.77 5.78
CA ILE A 30 -0.47 -12.52 5.05
C ILE A 30 0.82 -12.33 4.25
N VAL A 31 0.69 -12.06 2.96
CA VAL A 31 1.80 -11.84 2.03
C VAL A 31 1.63 -10.49 1.33
N VAL A 32 2.73 -9.91 0.87
CA VAL A 32 2.71 -8.63 0.13
C VAL A 32 2.19 -8.90 -1.27
N GLU A 33 1.29 -8.06 -1.77
CA GLU A 33 0.84 -8.17 -3.15
C GLU A 33 1.81 -7.43 -4.08
N GLU A 34 2.66 -8.19 -4.77
CA GLU A 34 3.63 -7.66 -5.73
C GLU A 34 2.92 -6.99 -6.92
N GLY A 35 3.05 -5.68 -7.04
CA GLY A 35 2.44 -4.86 -8.09
C GLY A 35 1.40 -3.85 -7.58
N ASN A 36 0.83 -4.10 -6.40
CA ASN A 36 -0.18 -3.22 -5.80
C ASN A 36 0.44 -2.32 -4.72
N GLN A 37 1.45 -1.53 -5.11
CA GLN A 37 2.10 -0.54 -4.26
C GLN A 37 2.24 0.80 -4.99
N ILE A 38 2.18 1.89 -4.23
CA ILE A 38 2.35 3.26 -4.72
C ILE A 38 3.59 3.83 -4.06
N LEU A 39 4.53 4.35 -4.84
CA LEU A 39 5.71 5.02 -4.31
C LEU A 39 5.44 6.51 -4.11
N VAL A 40 6.09 7.09 -3.10
CA VAL A 40 6.02 8.54 -2.82
C VAL A 40 6.59 9.35 -3.99
N GLY A 41 7.58 8.80 -4.71
CA GLY A 41 8.18 9.45 -5.88
C GLY A 41 7.27 9.52 -7.11
N ASP A 42 6.24 8.67 -7.19
CA ASP A 42 5.28 8.69 -8.30
C ASP A 42 4.21 9.78 -8.11
N ILE A 43 4.07 10.30 -6.88
CA ILE A 43 3.08 11.33 -6.52
C ILE A 43 3.51 12.66 -7.14
N GLY A 44 2.67 13.22 -8.00
CA GLY A 44 2.91 14.45 -8.74
C GLY A 44 3.62 14.30 -10.08
N ASP A 45 4.11 13.10 -10.41
CA ASP A 45 4.70 12.80 -11.73
C ASP A 45 3.72 11.99 -12.59
N THR A 46 3.33 10.82 -12.09
CA THR A 46 2.37 9.91 -12.76
C THR A 46 1.09 9.70 -11.96
N VAL A 47 1.12 9.98 -10.65
CA VAL A 47 0.00 9.81 -9.73
C VAL A 47 -0.39 11.17 -9.16
N ASP A 48 -1.45 11.76 -9.72
CA ASP A 48 -1.97 13.07 -9.29
C ASP A 48 -2.68 12.97 -7.92
N ASP A 49 -3.58 12.00 -7.79
CA ASP A 49 -4.27 11.70 -6.53
C ASP A 49 -3.87 10.29 -6.01
N PRO A 50 -3.03 10.20 -4.97
CA PRO A 50 -2.54 8.93 -4.44
C PRO A 50 -3.65 8.10 -3.80
N TYR A 51 -4.70 8.73 -3.27
CA TYR A 51 -5.80 8.03 -2.63
C TYR A 51 -6.74 7.39 -3.66
N ALA A 52 -7.10 8.13 -4.72
CA ALA A 52 -7.88 7.61 -5.82
C ALA A 52 -7.15 6.49 -6.56
N CYS A 53 -5.83 6.62 -6.74
CA CYS A 53 -5.01 5.55 -7.30
C CYS A 53 -5.02 4.31 -6.40
N PHE A 54 -4.95 4.49 -5.08
CA PHE A 54 -5.03 3.39 -4.12
C PHE A 54 -6.39 2.67 -4.17
N VAL A 55 -7.50 3.43 -4.25
CA VAL A 55 -8.84 2.85 -4.37
C VAL A 55 -9.00 2.06 -5.67
N LYS A 56 -8.39 2.52 -6.78
CA LYS A 56 -8.41 1.79 -8.06
C LYS A 56 -7.64 0.47 -8.02
N LEU A 57 -6.66 0.33 -7.12
CA LEU A 57 -5.91 -0.92 -6.94
C LEU A 57 -6.68 -1.96 -6.11
N LEU A 58 -7.73 -1.56 -5.39
CA LEU A 58 -8.55 -2.49 -4.62
C LEU A 58 -9.46 -3.30 -5.55
N PRO A 59 -9.39 -4.64 -5.49
CA PRO A 59 -10.30 -5.48 -6.27
C PRO A 59 -11.74 -5.37 -5.74
N LEU A 60 -12.70 -5.30 -6.66
CA LEU A 60 -14.13 -5.11 -6.32
C LEU A 60 -14.73 -6.30 -5.56
N ASN A 61 -14.26 -7.52 -5.88
CA ASN A 61 -14.86 -8.78 -5.43
C ASN A 61 -14.00 -9.54 -4.41
N ASP A 62 -12.88 -8.98 -3.96
CA ASP A 62 -11.93 -9.68 -3.10
C ASP A 62 -11.42 -8.78 -1.97
N CYS A 63 -11.20 -9.36 -0.79
CA CYS A 63 -10.79 -8.61 0.40
C CYS A 63 -9.26 -8.48 0.45
N ARG A 64 -8.77 -7.24 0.51
CA ARG A 64 -7.34 -6.94 0.67
C ARG A 64 -7.08 -6.13 1.95
N TYR A 65 -5.89 -6.32 2.51
CA TYR A 65 -5.41 -5.46 3.59
C TYR A 65 -4.56 -4.36 2.98
N GLY A 66 -4.73 -3.13 3.44
CA GLY A 66 -4.01 -1.99 2.92
C GLY A 66 -3.33 -1.18 4.00
N LEU A 67 -2.09 -0.77 3.75
CA LEU A 67 -1.43 0.27 4.53
C LEU A 67 -1.25 1.50 3.64
N TYR A 68 -1.75 2.64 4.11
CA TYR A 68 -1.67 3.92 3.42
C TYR A 68 -1.10 4.97 4.37
N ASP A 69 0.00 5.62 3.95
CA ASP A 69 0.59 6.74 4.68
C ASP A 69 -0.20 8.02 4.36
N ALA A 70 -1.13 8.37 5.25
CA ALA A 70 -1.94 9.57 5.12
C ALA A 70 -1.18 10.80 5.64
N THR A 71 -0.99 11.77 4.75
CA THR A 71 -0.48 13.10 5.08
C THR A 71 -1.65 14.05 5.03
N TYR A 72 -2.00 14.63 6.17
CA TYR A 72 -3.07 15.63 6.27
C TYR A 72 -2.53 16.85 7.01
N GLU A 73 -3.02 18.02 6.62
CA GLU A 73 -2.78 19.26 7.33
C GLU A 73 -3.89 19.45 8.37
N THR A 74 -3.49 19.77 9.59
CA THR A 74 -4.41 20.18 10.65
C THR A 74 -4.54 21.71 10.63
N LYS A 75 -5.76 22.21 10.75
CA LYS A 75 -6.04 23.64 10.96
C LYS A 75 -5.82 24.06 12.40
#